data_AF-A0A520N6F3-F1
#
_entry.id   AF-A0A520N6F3-F1
#
_cell.length_a   1.000
_cell.length_b   1.000
_cell.length_c   1.000
_cell.angle_alpha   90.00
_cell.angle_beta   90.00
_cell.angle_gamma   90.00
#
_symmetry.space_group_name_H-M   'P 1'
#
loop_
_entity.id
_entity.type
_entity.pdbx_description
1 polymer ?
#
loop_
_entity_poly.entity_id
_entity_poly.type
_entity_poly.pdbx_seq_one_letter_code
_entity_poly.pdbx_strand_id
1 'polypeptide(L)'
;MYFAVGMTLPVGALIAQALGARDDRQIRRALRQGLVIGVAIGILFAPLVIAGPIILVWLGQDPELSHMATDYLTWSAVGLPFNFIFF
;
A
#
# COMPACT_ATOMS: atom_id res chain seq x y z
N MET A 1 6.09 -2.19 2.83
CA MET A 1 5.18 -3.14 3.51
C MET A 1 4.89 -2.72 4.95
N TYR A 2 5.87 -2.72 5.86
CA TYR A 2 5.65 -2.41 7.28
C TYR A 2 4.96 -1.06 7.55
N PHE A 3 5.30 -0.02 6.79
CA PHE A 3 4.65 1.28 6.90
C PHE A 3 3.14 1.23 6.63
N ALA A 4 2.73 0.55 5.56
CA ALA A 4 1.34 0.45 5.18
C ALA A 4 0.54 -0.44 6.15
N VAL A 5 1.12 -1.56 6.60
CA VAL A 5 0.53 -2.41 7.65
C VAL A 5 0.34 -1.60 8.94
N GLY A 6 1.32 -0.79 9.33
CA GLY A 6 1.19 0.12 10.48
C GLY A 6 0.02 1.10 10.38
N MET A 7 -0.35 1.51 9.16
CA MET A 7 -1.46 2.43 8.92
C MET A 7 -2.83 1.74 8.84
N THR A 8 -2.90 0.46 8.48
CA THR A 8 -4.17 -0.30 8.37
C THR A 8 -4.53 -1.10 9.63
N LEU A 9 -3.53 -1.52 10.42
CA LEU A 9 -3.72 -2.26 11.67
C LEU A 9 -4.80 -1.72 12.63
N PRO A 10 -4.93 -0.38 12.84
CA PRO A 10 -5.96 0.15 13.76
C PRO A 10 -7.40 -0.12 13.33
N VAL A 11 -7.65 -0.40 12.04
CA VAL A 11 -9.00 -0.61 11.49
C VAL A 11 -9.68 -1.80 12.15
N GLY A 12 -8.95 -2.90 12.36
CA GLY A 12 -9.48 -4.09 13.02
C GLY A 12 -9.94 -3.82 14.45
N ALA A 13 -9.15 -3.06 15.21
CA ALA A 13 -9.50 -2.66 16.57
C ALA A 13 -10.74 -1.74 16.61
N LEU A 14 -10.83 -0.78 15.68
CA LEU A 14 -11.99 0.12 15.56
C LEU A 14 -13.28 -0.65 15.20
N ILE A 15 -13.18 -1.65 14.31
CA ILE A 15 -14.31 -2.51 13.96
C ILE A 15 -14.73 -3.36 15.16
N ALA A 16 -13.79 -3.96 15.89
CA ALA A 16 -14.10 -4.77 17.07
C ALA A 16 -14.77 -3.95 18.18
N GLN A 17 -14.31 -2.72 18.42
CA GLN A 17 -14.93 -1.80 19.38
C GLN A 17 -16.35 -1.40 18.95
N ALA A 18 -16.54 -1.04 17.68
CA ALA A 18 -17.85 -0.67 17.14
C ALA A 18 -18.84 -1.86 17.18
N LEU A 19 -18.36 -3.08 16.94
CA LEU A 19 -19.16 -4.29 17.07
C LEU A 19 -19.62 -4.51 18.52
N GLY A 20 -18.73 -4.33 19.50
CA GLY A 20 -19.08 -4.41 20.93
C GLY A 20 -20.10 -3.34 21.35
N ALA A 21 -20.06 -2.17 20.73
CA ALA A 21 -21.01 -1.07 20.95
C ALA A 21 -22.32 -1.20 20.16
N ARG A 22 -22.45 -2.21 19.27
CA ARG A 22 -23.56 -2.35 18.31
C ARG A 22 -23.75 -1.12 17.41
N ASP A 23 -22.65 -0.46 17.05
CA ASP A 23 -22.64 0.71 16.15
C ASP A 23 -22.27 0.30 14.72
N ASP A 24 -23.27 -0.15 13.97
CA ASP A 24 -23.11 -0.56 12.56
C ASP A 24 -22.61 0.58 11.66
N ARG A 25 -22.92 1.84 12.01
CA ARG A 25 -22.48 3.00 11.24
C ARG A 25 -20.98 3.17 11.39
N GLN A 26 -20.45 2.99 12.60
CA GLN A 26 -19.02 3.07 12.86
C GLN A 26 -18.24 1.91 12.24
N ILE A 27 -18.81 0.68 12.21
CA ILE A 27 -18.22 -0.46 11.49
C ILE A 27 -18.00 -0.10 10.00
N ARG A 28 -19.05 0.37 9.32
CA ARG A 28 -18.97 0.73 7.89
C ARG A 28 -17.98 1.87 7.64
N ARG A 29 -17.92 2.85 8.55
CA ARG A 29 -16.99 3.98 8.47
C ARG A 29 -15.54 3.53 8.60
N ALA A 30 -15.23 2.71 9.60
CA ALA A 30 -13.88 2.18 9.82
C ALA A 30 -13.42 1.34 8.62
N LEU A 31 -14.28 0.47 8.09
CA LEU A 31 -13.99 -0.33 6.91
C LEU A 31 -13.65 0.55 5.69
N ARG A 32 -14.49 1.56 5.42
CA ARG A 32 -14.27 2.50 4.31
C ARG A 32 -12.98 3.30 4.49
N GLN A 33 -12.69 3.73 5.72
CA GLN A 33 -11.45 4.46 6.03
C GLN A 33 -10.22 3.58 5.78
N GLY A 34 -10.22 2.33 6.24
CA GLY A 34 -9.14 1.38 5.98
C GLY A 34 -8.88 1.17 4.49
N LEU A 35 -9.95 0.93 3.71
CA LEU A 35 -9.87 0.79 2.26
C LEU A 35 -9.28 2.03 1.58
N VAL A 36 -9.79 3.22 1.91
CA VAL A 36 -9.32 4.47 1.30
C VAL A 36 -7.86 4.74 1.66
N ILE A 37 -7.46 4.51 2.91
CA ILE A 37 -6.07 4.69 3.35
C ILE A 37 -5.14 3.71 2.64
N GLY A 38 -5.50 2.41 2.58
CA GLY A 38 -4.69 1.40 1.90
C GLY A 38 -4.47 1.71 0.42
N VAL A 39 -5.54 2.07 -0.30
CA VAL A 39 -5.47 2.48 -1.71
C VAL A 39 -4.65 3.76 -1.89
N ALA A 40 -4.87 4.78 -1.06
CA ALA A 40 -4.14 6.04 -1.15
C ALA A 40 -2.64 5.85 -0.92
N ILE A 41 -2.24 5.01 0.04
CA ILE A 41 -0.85 4.65 0.29
C ILE A 41 -0.26 3.94 -0.92
N GLY A 42 -0.95 2.93 -1.48
CA GLY A 42 -0.44 2.21 -2.64
C GLY A 42 -0.26 3.11 -3.87
N ILE A 43 -1.21 4.03 -4.11
CA ILE A 43 -1.09 5.04 -5.18
C ILE A 43 0.08 5.99 -4.91
N LEU A 44 0.27 6.43 -3.66
CA LEU A 44 1.36 7.33 -3.28
C LEU A 44 2.74 6.69 -3.51
N PHE A 45 2.90 5.40 -3.23
CA PHE A 45 4.18 4.69 -3.39
C PHE A 45 4.40 4.08 -4.78
N ALA A 46 3.37 3.94 -5.62
CA ALA A 46 3.52 3.39 -6.97
C ALA A 46 4.52 4.15 -7.86
N PRO A 47 4.53 5.50 -7.91
CA PRO A 47 5.53 6.25 -8.66
C PRO A 47 6.97 5.96 -8.22
N LEU A 48 7.19 5.74 -6.92
CA LEU A 48 8.51 5.43 -6.38
C LEU A 48 9.00 4.07 -6.88
N VAL A 49 8.11 3.08 -6.96
CA VAL A 49 8.43 1.74 -7.48
C VAL A 49 8.67 1.79 -8.99
N ILE A 50 7.86 2.55 -9.74
CA ILE A 50 8.06 2.76 -11.18
C ILE A 50 9.41 3.44 -11.46
N ALA A 51 9.82 4.39 -10.62
CA ALA A 51 11.12 5.04 -10.70
C ALA A 51 12.30 4.15 -10.24
N GLY A 52 12.03 2.91 -9.82
CA GLY A 52 13.03 2.00 -9.27
C GLY A 52 14.28 1.81 -10.12
N PRO A 53 14.22 1.59 -11.45
CA PRO A 53 15.41 1.48 -12.29
C PRO A 53 16.33 2.70 -12.20
N ILE A 54 15.74 3.91 -12.20
CA ILE A 54 16.49 5.17 -12.08
C ILE A 54 17.14 5.27 -10.70
N ILE A 55 16.39 4.93 -9.65
CA ILE A 55 16.89 4.94 -8.27
C ILE A 55 18.04 3.94 -8.11
N LEU A 56 17.96 2.76 -8.71
CA LEU A 56 19.01 1.75 -8.67
C LEU A 56 20.31 2.25 -9.34
N VAL A 57 20.20 2.88 -10.51
CA VAL A 57 21.36 3.50 -11.18
C VAL A 57 21.98 4.61 -10.31
N TRP A 58 21.14 5.45 -9.68
CA TRP A 58 21.61 6.48 -8.74
C TRP A 58 22.33 5.90 -7.52
N LEU A 59 21.94 4.71 -7.08
CA LEU A 59 22.59 3.97 -5.99
C LEU A 59 23.86 3.22 -6.44
N GLY A 60 24.26 3.36 -7.70
CA GLY A 60 25.48 2.76 -8.26
C GLY A 60 25.30 1.35 -8.82
N GLN A 61 24.07 0.92 -9.10
CA GLN A 61 23.84 -0.32 -9.83
C GLN A 61 24.18 -0.18 -11.30
N ASP A 62 24.52 -1.32 -11.91
CA ASP A 62 24.74 -1.40 -13.35
C ASP A 62 23.46 -0.95 -14.12
N PRO A 63 23.59 -0.05 -15.12
CA PRO A 63 22.44 0.45 -15.88
C PRO A 63 21.68 -0.63 -16.65
N GLU A 64 22.38 -1.62 -17.20
CA GLU A 64 21.77 -2.70 -17.98
C GLU A 64 20.96 -3.62 -17.06
N LEU A 65 21.54 -4.04 -15.94
CA LEU A 65 20.84 -4.80 -14.90
C LEU A 65 19.65 -4.04 -14.31
N SER A 66 19.80 -2.73 -14.09
CA SER A 66 18.73 -1.89 -13.55
C SER A 66 17.56 -1.77 -14.53
N HIS A 67 17.85 -1.64 -15.84
CA HIS A 67 16.82 -1.61 -16.87
C HIS A 67 16.05 -2.93 -17.00
N MET A 68 16.69 -4.08 -16.75
CA MET A 68 15.99 -5.38 -16.73
C MET A 68 14.88 -5.45 -15.66
N ALA A 69 14.97 -4.65 -14.60
CA ALA A 69 13.94 -4.59 -13.56
C ALA A 69 12.70 -3.75 -13.96
N THR A 70 12.75 -2.99 -15.06
CA THR A 70 11.69 -2.03 -15.44
C THR A 70 10.32 -2.67 -15.57
N ASP A 71 10.23 -3.78 -16.32
CA ASP A 71 8.95 -4.44 -16.56
C ASP A 71 8.36 -4.99 -15.26
N TYR A 72 9.20 -5.68 -14.47
CA TYR A 72 8.79 -6.24 -13.18
C TYR A 72 8.28 -5.15 -12.24
N LEU A 73 9.02 -4.04 -12.09
CA LEU A 73 8.66 -2.96 -11.19
C LEU A 73 7.41 -2.21 -11.65
N THR A 74 7.24 -2.01 -12.96
CA THR A 74 6.06 -1.36 -13.53
C THR A 74 4.80 -2.19 -13.28
N TRP A 75 4.83 -3.49 -13.58
CA TRP A 75 3.68 -4.37 -13.34
C TRP A 75 3.42 -4.57 -11.85
N SER A 76 4.47 -4.66 -11.04
CA SER A 76 4.31 -4.76 -9.57
C SER A 76 3.68 -3.50 -8.98
N ALA A 77 3.98 -2.32 -9.53
CA ALA A 77 3.43 -1.05 -9.06
C ALA A 77 1.91 -0.96 -9.25
N VAL A 78 1.36 -1.57 -10.31
CA VAL A 78 -0.10 -1.63 -10.54
C VAL A 78 -0.81 -2.40 -9.42
N GLY A 79 -0.16 -3.38 -8.81
CA GLY A 79 -0.72 -4.16 -7.69
C GLY A 79 -0.67 -3.45 -6.33
N LEU A 80 0.15 -2.39 -6.18
CA LEU A 80 0.38 -1.72 -4.89
C LEU A 80 -0.88 -1.12 -4.26
N PRO A 81 -1.81 -0.46 -5.00
CA PRO A 81 -3.05 0.05 -4.43
C PRO A 81 -3.92 -1.03 -3.75
N PHE A 82 -3.80 -2.29 -4.16
CA PHE A 82 -4.63 -3.39 -3.66
C PHE A 82 -3.94 -4.21 -2.58
N ASN A 83 -2.61 -4.14 -2.49
CA ASN A 83 -1.82 -4.95 -1.55
C ASN A 83 -2.21 -4.68 -0.08
N PHE A 84 -2.71 -3.48 0.22
CA PHE A 84 -3.00 -3.04 1.60
C PHE A 84 -4.48 -3.13 2.00
N ILE A 85 -5.31 -3.79 1.20
CA ILE A 85 -6.76 -3.90 1.45
C ILE A 85 -7.11 -5.02 2.46
N PHE A 86 -6.22 -6.01 2.63
CA PHE A 86 -6.50 -7.25 3.36
C PHE A 86 -5.66 -7.47 4.63
N PHE A 87 -5.00 -6.43 5.16
CA PHE A 87 -4.16 -6.51 6.37
C PHE A 87 -4.69 -5.67 7.52
#